data_AF-A0A6M1N710-F1
#
_entry.id   AF-A0A6M1N710-F1
#
_cell.length_a   1.000
_cell.length_b   1.000
_cell.length_c   1.000
_cell.angle_alpha   90.00
_cell.angle_beta   90.00
_cell.angle_gamma   90.00
#
_symmetry.space_group_name_H-M   'P 1'
#
loop_
_entity.id
_entity.type
_entity.pdbx_description
1 polymer ?
#
loop_
_entity_poly.entity_id
_entity_poly.type
_entity_poly.pdbx_seq_one_letter_code
_entity_poly.pdbx_strand_id
1 'polypeptide(L)'
;MKNIKNTLPFLVVIFFVAGCATSSRTKTSSSHPEESLGWHLGSQAYTFKNFTFTEALDKIDSCGLRYVEAYSGQEIGGGIDEKMGPRMSERSKQYVRALLKKKNITLEAYGVVYAKNDAEWEEIFAFAKSMGVKTITCEPTPQSLDQVSRLCDKYDIRAAIHNHPDPSRYWNPETVLQSIKGRSTRMGAAADIGHWVRSGLDPIECLKKLEGRIYHLHFKDLNERNNKKAHDVHWGTGVNNIPGVLAELKRQGFKGMISAEYEYNWDNSVPDVTQSVINFREMVRSLR
;
A
#
# COMPACT_ATOMS: atom_id res chain seq x y z
N MET A 1 -62.19 48.59 66.66
CA MET A 1 -62.07 47.12 66.71
C MET A 1 -62.03 46.57 65.30
N LYS A 2 -60.86 46.08 64.84
CA LYS A 2 -60.69 44.99 63.86
C LYS A 2 -59.20 44.79 63.59
N ASN A 3 -58.71 43.63 64.03
CA ASN A 3 -57.37 43.09 63.78
C ASN A 3 -57.20 42.79 62.29
N ILE A 4 -56.11 43.24 61.68
CA ILE A 4 -55.67 42.78 60.35
C ILE A 4 -54.33 42.06 60.53
N LYS A 5 -54.35 40.80 60.10
CA LYS A 5 -53.27 39.82 60.24
C LYS A 5 -52.17 40.06 59.21
N ASN A 6 -50.93 39.88 59.66
CA ASN A 6 -49.73 39.80 58.84
C ASN A 6 -49.73 38.54 57.97
N THR A 7 -49.42 38.69 56.67
CA THR A 7 -48.97 37.60 55.81
C THR A 7 -47.70 38.04 55.08
N LEU A 8 -46.59 37.40 55.46
CA LEU A 8 -45.26 37.53 54.86
C LEU A 8 -45.17 36.57 53.65
N PRO A 9 -44.68 36.98 52.47
CA PRO A 9 -44.48 36.07 51.35
C PRO A 9 -43.16 35.30 51.50
N PHE A 10 -43.23 33.98 51.32
CA PHE A 10 -42.09 33.06 51.29
C PHE A 10 -41.39 33.20 49.92
N LEU A 11 -40.14 33.70 49.91
CA LEU A 11 -39.32 33.80 48.70
C LEU A 11 -38.55 32.48 48.52
N VAL A 12 -38.90 31.68 47.52
CA VAL A 12 -38.17 30.46 47.15
C VAL A 12 -37.00 30.87 46.24
N VAL A 13 -35.77 30.76 46.75
CA VAL A 13 -34.54 30.96 45.99
C VAL A 13 -34.14 29.62 45.35
N ILE A 14 -34.28 29.51 44.03
CA ILE A 14 -33.82 28.36 43.25
C ILE A 14 -32.34 28.60 42.89
N PHE A 15 -31.44 27.82 43.48
CA PHE A 15 -30.03 27.77 43.08
C PHE A 15 -29.89 26.98 41.78
N PHE A 16 -29.58 27.65 40.67
CA PHE A 16 -29.13 27.00 39.44
C PHE A 16 -27.64 26.65 39.59
N VAL A 17 -27.35 25.37 39.82
CA VAL A 17 -25.99 24.83 39.70
C VAL A 17 -25.70 24.58 38.22
N ALA A 18 -24.91 25.46 37.60
CA ALA A 18 -24.40 25.25 36.25
C ALA A 18 -23.36 24.12 36.27
N GLY A 19 -23.78 22.90 35.92
CA GLY A 19 -22.88 21.79 35.69
C GLY A 19 -22.09 22.01 34.40
N CYS A 20 -20.80 22.37 34.52
CA CYS A 20 -19.85 22.27 33.42
C CYS A 20 -19.67 20.80 33.04
N ALA A 21 -20.43 20.33 32.06
CA ALA A 21 -20.18 19.05 31.40
C ALA A 21 -18.91 19.19 30.55
N THR A 22 -17.78 18.73 31.08
CA THR A 22 -16.57 18.49 30.31
C THR A 22 -16.85 17.31 29.36
N SER A 23 -17.19 17.60 28.11
CA SER A 23 -17.24 16.57 27.07
C SER A 23 -15.81 16.03 26.89
N SER A 24 -15.52 14.85 27.43
CA SER A 24 -14.36 14.10 27.01
C SER A 24 -14.57 13.74 25.54
N ARG A 25 -13.88 14.45 24.63
CA ARG A 25 -13.70 13.96 23.26
C ARG A 25 -12.92 12.66 23.39
N THR A 26 -13.62 11.54 23.40
CA THR A 26 -13.05 10.26 23.01
C THR A 26 -12.40 10.49 21.65
N LYS A 27 -11.06 10.52 21.59
CA LYS A 27 -10.34 10.47 20.32
C LYS A 27 -10.81 9.18 19.65
N THR A 28 -11.74 9.30 18.71
CA THR A 28 -12.07 8.21 17.80
C THR A 28 -10.75 7.79 17.16
N SER A 29 -10.26 6.61 17.51
CA SER A 29 -9.12 5.98 16.85
C SER A 29 -9.39 6.06 15.35
N SER A 30 -8.51 6.73 14.59
CA SER A 30 -8.58 6.71 13.12
C SER A 30 -8.74 5.26 12.66
N SER A 31 -9.70 4.99 11.78
CA SER A 31 -9.88 3.67 11.17
C SER A 31 -8.66 3.27 10.32
N HIS A 32 -7.81 4.26 9.97
CA HIS A 32 -6.59 4.11 9.16
C HIS A 32 -5.43 4.80 9.88
N PRO A 33 -4.86 4.20 10.95
CA PRO A 33 -3.78 4.80 11.71
C PRO A 33 -2.50 5.04 10.89
N GLU A 34 -2.33 4.30 9.79
CA GLU A 34 -1.22 4.39 8.84
C GLU A 34 -1.11 5.74 8.11
N GLU A 35 -2.23 6.42 7.90
CA GLU A 35 -2.23 7.65 7.09
C GLU A 35 -1.51 8.81 7.77
N SER A 36 -1.49 8.85 9.11
CA SER A 36 -0.72 9.87 9.83
C SER A 36 0.80 9.75 9.63
N LEU A 37 1.27 8.59 9.16
CA LEU A 37 2.67 8.34 8.81
C LEU A 37 2.95 8.59 7.31
N GLY A 38 1.92 8.93 6.52
CA GLY A 38 2.03 9.03 5.06
C GLY A 38 2.12 7.66 4.37
N TRP A 39 1.62 6.60 5.02
CA TRP A 39 1.57 5.26 4.45
C TRP A 39 0.22 5.03 3.79
N HIS A 40 0.26 4.53 2.56
CA HIS A 40 -0.92 4.22 1.77
C HIS A 40 -1.11 2.70 1.76
N LEU A 41 -1.94 2.18 2.67
CA LEU A 41 -2.15 0.74 2.78
C LEU A 41 -3.13 0.25 1.71
N GLY A 42 -2.63 -0.62 0.84
CA GLY A 42 -3.36 -1.13 -0.31
C GLY A 42 -3.06 -2.60 -0.58
N SER A 43 -3.37 -3.05 -1.80
CA SER A 43 -3.03 -4.40 -2.26
C SER A 43 -2.48 -4.38 -3.68
N GLN A 44 -1.55 -5.30 -3.92
CA GLN A 44 -1.13 -5.75 -5.23
C GLN A 44 -2.27 -6.60 -5.76
N ALA A 45 -2.91 -6.19 -6.86
CA ALA A 45 -4.08 -6.86 -7.42
C ALA A 45 -3.84 -8.35 -7.75
N TYR A 46 -2.58 -8.78 -7.88
CA TYR A 46 -2.15 -10.16 -8.05
C TYR A 46 -2.47 -11.05 -6.85
N THR A 47 -2.65 -10.47 -5.65
CA THR A 47 -3.28 -11.15 -4.50
C THR A 47 -4.61 -11.81 -4.89
N PHE A 48 -5.32 -11.22 -5.85
CA PHE A 48 -6.59 -11.69 -6.38
C PHE A 48 -6.49 -12.04 -7.88
N LYS A 49 -5.35 -12.56 -8.35
CA LYS A 49 -5.10 -12.85 -9.77
C LYS A 49 -6.06 -13.85 -10.42
N ASN A 50 -6.74 -14.67 -9.62
CA ASN A 50 -7.77 -15.62 -10.10
C ASN A 50 -9.12 -14.93 -10.40
N PHE A 51 -9.19 -13.60 -10.18
CA PHE A 51 -10.37 -12.78 -10.40
C PHE A 51 -10.06 -11.63 -11.35
N THR A 52 -11.10 -11.08 -11.97
CA THR A 52 -10.99 -9.86 -12.78
C THR A 52 -10.57 -8.66 -11.91
N PHE A 53 -10.04 -7.61 -12.52
CA PHE A 53 -9.67 -6.38 -11.82
C PHE A 53 -10.88 -5.73 -11.13
N THR A 54 -12.06 -5.81 -11.76
CA THR A 54 -13.31 -5.32 -11.14
C THR A 54 -13.61 -6.05 -9.83
N GLU A 55 -13.55 -7.39 -9.82
CA GLU A 55 -13.76 -8.21 -8.62
C GLU A 55 -12.62 -8.05 -7.61
N ALA A 56 -11.37 -7.89 -8.07
CA ALA A 56 -10.23 -7.60 -7.21
C ALA A 56 -10.46 -6.29 -6.44
N LEU A 57 -11.01 -5.24 -7.08
CA LEU A 57 -11.36 -4.00 -6.39
C LEU A 57 -12.51 -4.18 -5.38
N ASP A 58 -13.47 -5.07 -5.62
CA ASP A 58 -14.48 -5.44 -4.61
C ASP A 58 -13.82 -6.09 -3.38
N LYS A 59 -12.88 -7.00 -3.62
CA LYS A 59 -12.14 -7.71 -2.56
C LYS A 59 -11.24 -6.77 -1.76
N ILE A 60 -10.48 -5.90 -2.43
CA ILE A 60 -9.64 -4.87 -1.81
C ILE A 60 -10.47 -3.97 -0.88
N ASP A 61 -11.62 -3.48 -1.37
CA ASP A 61 -12.54 -2.67 -0.56
C ASP A 61 -13.04 -3.43 0.68
N SER A 62 -13.42 -4.71 0.50
CA SER A 62 -13.90 -5.57 1.60
C SER A 62 -12.85 -5.83 2.69
N CYS A 63 -11.56 -5.82 2.34
CA CYS A 63 -10.45 -5.90 3.29
C CYS A 63 -10.17 -4.56 4.02
N GLY A 64 -10.94 -3.50 3.71
CA GLY A 64 -10.76 -2.15 4.27
C GLY A 64 -9.51 -1.44 3.75
N LEU A 65 -9.09 -1.74 2.52
CA LEU A 65 -7.95 -1.14 1.82
C LEU A 65 -8.42 -0.06 0.83
N ARG A 66 -7.58 0.95 0.56
CA ARG A 66 -7.95 2.10 -0.29
C ARG A 66 -7.00 2.39 -1.44
N TYR A 67 -5.98 1.57 -1.60
CA TYR A 67 -4.97 1.74 -2.62
C TYR A 67 -4.79 0.42 -3.36
N VAL A 68 -4.50 0.53 -4.65
CA VAL A 68 -4.23 -0.64 -5.50
C VAL A 68 -2.98 -0.40 -6.33
N GLU A 69 -2.17 -1.45 -6.41
CA GLU A 69 -1.19 -1.64 -7.47
C GLU A 69 -1.79 -2.61 -8.48
N ALA A 70 -1.99 -2.17 -9.71
CA ALA A 70 -2.49 -3.03 -10.78
C ALA A 70 -1.33 -3.77 -11.45
N TYR A 71 -1.52 -5.01 -11.87
CA TYR A 71 -0.52 -5.75 -12.63
C TYR A 71 -0.91 -5.91 -14.11
N SER A 72 0.09 -6.09 -14.96
CA SER A 72 -0.10 -6.25 -16.41
C SER A 72 -0.80 -7.56 -16.73
N GLY A 73 -1.83 -7.51 -17.57
CA GLY A 73 -2.49 -8.71 -18.11
C GLY A 73 -3.69 -9.23 -17.31
N GLN A 74 -4.06 -8.60 -16.18
CA GLN A 74 -5.30 -8.94 -15.49
C GLN A 74 -6.52 -8.61 -16.35
N GLU A 75 -7.49 -9.52 -16.44
CA GLU A 75 -8.76 -9.26 -17.12
C GLU A 75 -9.52 -8.13 -16.40
N ILE A 76 -10.08 -7.17 -17.12
CA ILE A 76 -10.73 -6.01 -16.48
C ILE A 76 -12.09 -6.39 -15.87
N GLY A 77 -12.90 -7.17 -16.60
CA GLY A 77 -14.23 -7.59 -16.14
C GLY A 77 -15.27 -6.46 -16.15
N GLY A 78 -16.46 -6.73 -15.59
CA GLY A 78 -17.54 -5.74 -15.50
C GLY A 78 -18.09 -5.26 -16.86
N GLY A 79 -18.07 -6.14 -17.86
CA GLY A 79 -18.49 -5.84 -19.23
C GLY A 79 -17.38 -5.28 -20.13
N ILE A 80 -16.13 -5.25 -19.66
CA ILE A 80 -14.94 -4.94 -20.45
C ILE A 80 -14.16 -6.23 -20.75
N ASP A 81 -14.05 -6.58 -22.04
CA ASP A 81 -13.26 -7.70 -22.55
C ASP A 81 -11.88 -7.22 -23.04
N GLU A 82 -11.11 -6.67 -22.11
CA GLU A 82 -9.73 -6.25 -22.32
C GLU A 82 -8.91 -6.58 -21.07
N LYS A 83 -7.58 -6.57 -21.22
CA LYS A 83 -6.63 -6.78 -20.13
C LYS A 83 -5.99 -5.48 -19.72
N MET A 84 -5.69 -5.36 -18.43
CA MET A 84 -4.96 -4.23 -17.84
C MET A 84 -3.59 -4.07 -18.51
N GLY A 85 -3.29 -2.87 -19.01
CA GLY A 85 -1.97 -2.53 -19.54
C GLY A 85 -1.99 -1.53 -20.70
N PRO A 86 -0.83 -1.30 -21.35
CA PRO A 86 -0.66 -0.19 -22.30
C PRO A 86 -1.59 -0.19 -23.51
N ARG A 87 -2.08 -1.38 -23.91
CA ARG A 87 -2.96 -1.58 -25.07
C ARG A 87 -4.46 -1.39 -24.78
N MET A 88 -4.83 -0.98 -23.56
CA MET A 88 -6.22 -0.68 -23.24
C MET A 88 -6.79 0.42 -24.13
N SER A 89 -8.03 0.24 -24.59
CA SER A 89 -8.77 1.30 -25.28
C SER A 89 -9.10 2.46 -24.31
N GLU A 90 -9.36 3.65 -24.86
CA GLU A 90 -9.76 4.79 -24.03
C GLU A 90 -11.08 4.53 -23.30
N ARG A 91 -11.98 3.71 -23.87
CA ARG A 91 -13.20 3.25 -23.20
C ARG A 91 -12.87 2.45 -21.94
N SER A 92 -11.96 1.48 -22.03
CA SER A 92 -11.53 0.66 -20.89
C SER A 92 -10.83 1.49 -19.82
N LYS A 93 -9.96 2.42 -20.21
CA LYS A 93 -9.31 3.35 -19.26
C LYS A 93 -10.34 4.23 -18.54
N GLN A 94 -11.34 4.75 -19.26
CA GLN A 94 -12.43 5.54 -18.65
C GLN A 94 -13.25 4.71 -17.67
N TYR A 95 -13.60 3.47 -18.04
CA TYR A 95 -14.29 2.54 -17.14
C TYR A 95 -13.50 2.31 -15.86
N VAL A 96 -12.22 1.97 -15.96
CA VAL A 96 -11.34 1.73 -14.80
C VAL A 96 -11.25 2.96 -13.90
N ARG A 97 -11.01 4.16 -14.47
CA ARG A 97 -10.97 5.41 -13.69
C ARG A 97 -12.30 5.71 -12.97
N ALA A 98 -13.43 5.48 -13.65
CA ALA A 98 -14.74 5.67 -13.05
C ALA A 98 -15.02 4.67 -11.92
N LEU A 99 -14.63 3.41 -12.09
CA LEU A 99 -14.78 2.37 -11.08
C LEU A 99 -13.93 2.66 -9.83
N LEU A 100 -12.66 3.01 -10.01
CA LEU A 100 -11.76 3.43 -8.93
C LEU A 100 -12.34 4.60 -8.13
N LYS A 101 -12.83 5.64 -8.83
CA LYS A 101 -13.50 6.80 -8.21
C LYS A 101 -14.75 6.39 -7.44
N LYS A 102 -15.61 5.55 -8.03
CA LYS A 102 -16.85 5.06 -7.39
C LYS A 102 -16.56 4.32 -6.09
N LYS A 103 -15.47 3.56 -6.05
CA LYS A 103 -15.05 2.76 -4.89
C LYS A 103 -14.19 3.53 -3.89
N ASN A 104 -13.82 4.78 -4.19
CA ASN A 104 -12.86 5.54 -3.39
C ASN A 104 -11.51 4.78 -3.20
N ILE A 105 -11.07 4.09 -4.27
CA ILE A 105 -9.78 3.39 -4.33
C ILE A 105 -8.84 4.17 -5.25
N THR A 106 -7.60 4.40 -4.80
CA THR A 106 -6.55 5.05 -5.59
C THR A 106 -5.68 4.00 -6.28
N LEU A 107 -5.60 4.06 -7.62
CA LEU A 107 -4.57 3.36 -8.38
C LEU A 107 -3.25 4.13 -8.23
N GLU A 108 -2.37 3.64 -7.37
CA GLU A 108 -1.13 4.34 -7.02
C GLU A 108 0.08 3.82 -7.79
N ALA A 109 0.11 2.50 -8.00
CA ALA A 109 1.21 1.81 -8.65
C ALA A 109 0.76 0.88 -9.79
N TYR A 110 1.69 0.54 -10.67
CA TYR A 110 1.49 -0.44 -11.74
C TYR A 110 2.73 -1.32 -11.92
N GLY A 111 2.54 -2.64 -11.86
CA GLY A 111 3.59 -3.64 -12.06
C GLY A 111 3.31 -4.96 -11.33
N VAL A 112 4.28 -5.87 -11.21
CA VAL A 112 5.67 -5.74 -11.66
C VAL A 112 5.78 -5.88 -13.18
N VAL A 113 6.41 -4.92 -13.86
CA VAL A 113 6.59 -4.97 -15.33
C VAL A 113 8.04 -5.26 -15.75
N TYR A 114 8.15 -5.94 -16.88
CA TYR A 114 9.36 -6.02 -17.68
C TYR A 114 9.04 -5.57 -19.11
N ALA A 115 10.04 -5.11 -19.84
CA ALA A 115 9.93 -4.80 -21.27
C ALA A 115 11.15 -5.32 -22.02
N LYS A 116 10.95 -5.66 -23.29
CA LYS A 116 11.98 -6.28 -24.15
C LYS A 116 12.85 -5.26 -24.86
N ASN A 117 12.36 -4.03 -25.03
CA ASN A 117 13.00 -2.99 -25.82
C ASN A 117 12.52 -1.60 -25.37
N ASP A 118 13.15 -0.58 -25.96
CA ASP A 118 12.89 0.80 -25.60
C ASP A 118 11.46 1.27 -25.89
N ALA A 119 10.85 0.81 -26.98
CA ALA A 119 9.49 1.21 -27.34
C ALA A 119 8.48 0.69 -26.30
N GLU A 120 8.63 -0.54 -25.84
CA GLU A 120 7.77 -1.11 -24.80
C GLU A 120 7.89 -0.36 -23.47
N TRP A 121 9.09 0.09 -23.07
CA TRP A 121 9.24 0.93 -21.88
C TRP A 121 8.52 2.26 -22.03
N GLU A 122 8.63 2.92 -23.19
CA GLU A 122 7.93 4.17 -23.47
C GLU A 122 6.40 3.99 -23.37
N GLU A 123 5.84 2.90 -23.91
CA GLU A 123 4.42 2.56 -23.80
C GLU A 123 3.97 2.36 -22.35
N ILE A 124 4.76 1.67 -21.54
CA ILE A 124 4.48 1.45 -20.11
C ILE A 124 4.41 2.79 -19.36
N PHE A 125 5.38 3.68 -19.56
CA PHE A 125 5.40 4.99 -18.90
C PHE A 125 4.27 5.91 -19.37
N ALA A 126 3.97 5.91 -20.67
CA ALA A 126 2.83 6.64 -21.22
C ALA A 126 1.50 6.14 -20.65
N PHE A 127 1.34 4.81 -20.55
CA PHE A 127 0.17 4.20 -19.91
C PHE A 127 0.04 4.62 -18.45
N ALA A 128 1.12 4.46 -17.66
CA ALA A 128 1.14 4.86 -16.26
C ALA A 128 0.73 6.33 -16.07
N LYS A 129 1.27 7.23 -16.91
CA LYS A 129 0.88 8.64 -16.91
C LYS A 129 -0.61 8.83 -17.20
N SER A 130 -1.15 8.15 -18.22
CA SER A 130 -2.56 8.25 -18.62
C SER A 130 -3.55 7.74 -17.57
N MET A 131 -3.09 6.85 -16.68
CA MET A 131 -3.87 6.29 -15.58
C MET A 131 -3.64 7.00 -14.25
N GLY A 132 -2.75 8.00 -14.20
CA GLY A 132 -2.43 8.75 -12.97
C GLY A 132 -1.54 7.99 -11.98
N VAL A 133 -0.87 6.93 -12.44
CA VAL A 133 0.07 6.12 -11.63
C VAL A 133 1.31 6.96 -11.28
N LYS A 134 1.76 6.84 -10.02
CA LYS A 134 2.92 7.58 -9.50
C LYS A 134 4.19 6.74 -9.46
N THR A 135 4.05 5.43 -9.33
CA THR A 135 5.16 4.48 -9.21
C THR A 135 4.93 3.28 -10.11
N ILE A 136 5.91 2.96 -10.95
CA ILE A 136 5.96 1.70 -11.68
C ILE A 136 6.87 0.76 -10.88
N THR A 137 6.37 -0.42 -10.51
CA THR A 137 7.22 -1.50 -9.98
C THR A 137 7.74 -2.33 -11.15
N CYS A 138 9.05 -2.59 -11.20
CA CYS A 138 9.67 -3.12 -12.42
C CYS A 138 10.95 -3.93 -12.19
N GLU A 139 11.31 -4.74 -13.19
CA GLU A 139 12.57 -5.50 -13.23
C GLU A 139 13.29 -5.30 -14.57
N PRO A 140 13.91 -4.13 -14.77
CA PRO A 140 14.60 -3.83 -16.02
C PRO A 140 15.78 -4.77 -16.29
N THR A 141 16.17 -4.89 -17.56
CA THR A 141 17.47 -5.47 -17.90
C THR A 141 18.57 -4.42 -17.67
N PRO A 142 19.85 -4.81 -17.49
CA PRO A 142 20.94 -3.84 -17.34
C PRO A 142 21.01 -2.84 -18.51
N GLN A 143 20.71 -3.30 -19.72
CA GLN A 143 20.68 -2.48 -20.93
C GLN A 143 19.56 -1.44 -20.91
N SER A 144 18.45 -1.72 -20.21
CA SER A 144 17.30 -0.82 -20.13
C SER A 144 17.44 0.24 -19.03
N LEU A 145 18.38 0.10 -18.08
CA LEU A 145 18.44 0.95 -16.89
C LEU A 145 18.57 2.44 -17.21
N ASP A 146 19.41 2.80 -18.17
CA ASP A 146 19.63 4.21 -18.54
C ASP A 146 18.41 4.80 -19.26
N GLN A 147 17.70 3.98 -20.02
CA GLN A 147 16.45 4.41 -20.65
C GLN A 147 15.35 4.58 -19.62
N VAL A 148 15.15 3.62 -18.71
CA VAL A 148 14.19 3.72 -17.60
C VAL A 148 14.47 4.95 -16.76
N SER A 149 15.74 5.25 -16.48
CA SER A 149 16.15 6.49 -15.81
C SER A 149 15.65 7.74 -16.54
N ARG A 150 15.91 7.85 -17.85
CA ARG A 150 15.44 8.99 -18.66
C ARG A 150 13.92 9.10 -18.69
N LEU A 151 13.21 7.97 -18.74
CA LEU A 151 11.75 7.93 -18.74
C LEU A 151 11.16 8.37 -17.40
N CYS A 152 11.79 8.01 -16.28
CA CYS A 152 11.39 8.50 -14.96
C CYS A 152 11.37 10.03 -14.92
N ASP A 153 12.41 10.67 -15.45
CA ASP A 153 12.51 12.13 -15.49
C ASP A 153 11.53 12.75 -16.48
N LYS A 154 11.41 12.16 -17.68
CA LYS A 154 10.50 12.62 -18.74
C LYS A 154 9.03 12.61 -18.29
N TYR A 155 8.60 11.54 -17.61
CA TYR A 155 7.19 11.33 -17.26
C TYR A 155 6.82 11.83 -15.86
N ASP A 156 7.82 12.18 -15.04
CA ASP A 156 7.65 12.48 -13.61
C ASP A 156 7.03 11.29 -12.85
N ILE A 157 7.56 10.09 -13.11
CA ILE A 157 7.10 8.81 -12.54
C ILE A 157 8.28 8.10 -11.88
N ARG A 158 8.05 7.48 -10.73
CA ARG A 158 9.07 6.66 -10.05
C ARG A 158 9.16 5.27 -10.68
N ALA A 159 10.37 4.75 -10.84
CA ALA A 159 10.61 3.33 -11.11
C ALA A 159 11.17 2.67 -9.84
N ALA A 160 10.42 1.71 -9.30
CA ALA A 160 10.76 0.98 -8.10
C ALA A 160 11.18 -0.45 -8.50
N ILE A 161 12.48 -0.76 -8.39
CA ILE A 161 13.04 -2.06 -8.78
C ILE A 161 12.59 -3.12 -7.78
N HIS A 162 11.85 -4.11 -8.25
CA HIS A 162 11.31 -5.21 -7.45
C HIS A 162 12.34 -6.35 -7.28
N ASN A 163 12.34 -6.97 -6.11
CA ASN A 163 13.26 -8.06 -5.77
C ASN A 163 12.55 -9.42 -5.68
N HIS A 164 12.85 -10.36 -6.58
CA HIS A 164 12.47 -11.77 -6.41
C HIS A 164 13.53 -12.56 -5.62
N PRO A 165 13.23 -13.78 -5.12
CA PRO A 165 14.17 -14.58 -4.35
C PRO A 165 15.46 -14.88 -5.12
N ASP A 166 16.55 -15.12 -4.39
CA ASP A 166 17.79 -15.64 -4.96
C ASP A 166 17.54 -16.96 -5.71
N PRO A 167 18.20 -17.23 -6.86
CA PRO A 167 18.91 -16.28 -7.69
C PRO A 167 17.93 -15.50 -8.58
N SER A 168 17.88 -14.18 -8.39
CA SER A 168 17.29 -13.24 -9.35
C SER A 168 18.26 -12.08 -9.54
N ARG A 169 18.03 -11.17 -10.50
CA ARG A 169 18.96 -10.06 -10.73
C ARG A 169 19.02 -9.08 -9.55
N TYR A 170 17.86 -8.85 -8.94
CA TYR A 170 17.62 -7.80 -7.95
C TYR A 170 17.36 -8.34 -6.54
N TRP A 171 17.74 -9.60 -6.28
CA TRP A 171 17.36 -10.34 -5.07
C TRP A 171 17.81 -9.72 -3.75
N ASN A 172 18.79 -8.79 -3.77
CA ASN A 172 19.30 -8.12 -2.58
C ASN A 172 19.42 -6.59 -2.77
N PRO A 173 19.49 -5.82 -1.67
CA PRO A 173 19.66 -4.37 -1.70
C PRO A 173 20.84 -3.87 -2.52
N GLU A 174 21.99 -4.54 -2.45
CA GLU A 174 23.22 -4.12 -3.11
C GLU A 174 23.07 -4.09 -4.62
N THR A 175 22.43 -5.12 -5.20
CA THR A 175 22.17 -5.18 -6.64
C THR A 175 21.25 -4.06 -7.11
N VAL A 176 20.25 -3.69 -6.30
CA VAL A 176 19.36 -2.55 -6.57
C VAL A 176 20.13 -1.24 -6.51
N LEU A 177 20.90 -0.99 -5.44
CA LEU A 177 21.70 0.24 -5.28
C LEU A 177 22.73 0.41 -6.41
N GLN A 178 23.41 -0.67 -6.82
CA GLN A 178 24.31 -0.65 -7.97
C GLN A 178 23.57 -0.28 -9.26
N SER A 179 22.36 -0.81 -9.44
CA SER A 179 21.54 -0.58 -10.64
C SER A 179 20.98 0.83 -10.73
N ILE A 180 20.86 1.56 -9.63
CA ILE A 180 20.37 2.95 -9.62
C ILE A 180 21.48 3.99 -9.44
N LYS A 181 22.72 3.56 -9.19
CA LYS A 181 23.85 4.47 -8.95
C LYS A 181 24.09 5.37 -10.17
N GLY A 182 24.11 6.69 -9.93
CA GLY A 182 24.32 7.70 -10.97
C GLY A 182 23.11 7.92 -11.90
N ARG A 183 21.97 7.29 -11.62
CA ARG A 183 20.72 7.44 -12.38
C ARG A 183 19.75 8.38 -11.67
N SER A 184 18.59 8.60 -12.29
CA SER A 184 17.54 9.47 -11.78
C SER A 184 17.26 9.22 -10.31
N THR A 185 17.02 10.29 -9.55
CA THR A 185 16.57 10.19 -8.17
C THR A 185 15.20 9.53 -8.07
N ARG A 186 14.47 9.37 -9.17
CA ARG A 186 13.17 8.67 -9.24
C ARG A 186 13.31 7.16 -9.44
N MET A 187 14.53 6.63 -9.55
CA MET A 187 14.79 5.20 -9.45
C MET A 187 15.10 4.80 -8.00
N GLY A 188 14.44 3.75 -7.53
CA GLY A 188 14.54 3.23 -6.18
C GLY A 188 14.11 1.76 -6.12
N ALA A 189 13.70 1.29 -4.94
CA ALA A 189 13.29 -0.09 -4.68
C ALA A 189 11.77 -0.21 -4.49
N ALA A 190 11.22 -1.28 -5.05
CA ALA A 190 9.98 -1.89 -4.59
C ALA A 190 10.38 -3.04 -3.66
N ALA A 191 10.44 -2.75 -2.36
CA ALA A 191 10.97 -3.68 -1.37
C ALA A 191 9.95 -4.80 -1.09
N ASP A 192 10.23 -6.00 -1.59
CA ASP A 192 9.53 -7.21 -1.18
C ASP A 192 10.25 -7.84 0.02
N ILE A 193 9.63 -7.70 1.19
CA ILE A 193 10.21 -8.17 2.45
C ILE A 193 10.19 -9.69 2.59
N GLY A 194 9.26 -10.37 1.92
CA GLY A 194 9.18 -11.83 1.95
C GLY A 194 10.22 -12.47 1.05
N HIS A 195 10.47 -11.92 -0.13
CA HIS A 195 11.49 -12.43 -1.04
C HIS A 195 12.91 -12.34 -0.45
N TRP A 196 13.20 -11.31 0.35
CA TRP A 196 14.43 -11.26 1.15
C TRP A 196 14.50 -12.40 2.18
N VAL A 197 13.42 -12.65 2.92
CA VAL A 197 13.37 -13.73 3.91
C VAL A 197 13.46 -15.12 3.26
N ARG A 198 12.83 -15.33 2.09
CA ARG A 198 12.99 -16.53 1.25
C ARG A 198 14.44 -16.76 0.85
N SER A 199 15.23 -15.69 0.73
CA SER A 199 16.65 -15.69 0.38
C SER A 199 17.60 -15.71 1.58
N GLY A 200 17.07 -15.92 2.80
CA GLY A 200 17.86 -15.95 4.02
C GLY A 200 18.34 -14.58 4.51
N LEU A 201 17.86 -13.48 3.92
CA LEU A 201 18.20 -12.14 4.33
C LEU A 201 17.30 -11.64 5.48
N ASP A 202 17.81 -10.69 6.25
CA ASP A 202 17.02 -9.96 7.23
C ASP A 202 16.34 -8.75 6.56
N PRO A 203 15.00 -8.65 6.59
CA PRO A 203 14.30 -7.57 5.91
C PRO A 203 14.60 -6.20 6.53
N ILE A 204 14.85 -6.09 7.83
CA ILE A 204 15.17 -4.82 8.50
C ILE A 204 16.55 -4.32 8.07
N GLU A 205 17.54 -5.22 8.01
CA GLU A 205 18.87 -4.86 7.50
C GLU A 205 18.82 -4.49 6.01
N CYS A 206 17.94 -5.14 5.24
CA CYS A 206 17.72 -4.76 3.84
C CYS A 206 17.10 -3.37 3.69
N LEU A 207 16.09 -3.05 4.52
CA LEU A 207 15.47 -1.73 4.54
C LEU A 207 16.48 -0.65 4.92
N LYS A 208 17.31 -0.87 5.95
CA LYS A 208 18.37 0.06 6.37
C LYS A 208 19.35 0.37 5.23
N LYS A 209 19.77 -0.65 4.47
CA LYS A 209 20.66 -0.46 3.31
C LYS A 209 20.02 0.40 2.21
N LEU A 210 18.70 0.34 2.07
CA LEU A 210 17.93 1.08 1.07
C LEU A 210 17.42 2.44 1.58
N GLU A 211 17.95 2.95 2.69
CA GLU A 211 17.48 4.21 3.29
C GLU A 211 17.43 5.36 2.28
N GLY A 212 16.27 6.02 2.21
CA GLY A 212 15.99 7.09 1.26
C GLY A 212 15.73 6.65 -0.18
N ARG A 213 15.74 5.34 -0.47
CA ARG A 213 15.53 4.76 -1.82
C ARG A 213 14.38 3.76 -1.92
N ILE A 214 13.57 3.60 -0.88
CA ILE A 214 12.36 2.75 -0.91
C ILE A 214 11.17 3.57 -1.40
N TYR A 215 10.55 3.17 -2.50
CA TYR A 215 9.42 3.89 -3.13
C TYR A 215 8.10 3.12 -3.12
N HIS A 216 8.16 1.82 -2.83
CA HIS A 216 7.03 0.93 -2.75
C HIS A 216 7.40 -0.28 -1.89
N LEU A 217 6.41 -0.92 -1.25
CA LEU A 217 6.60 -2.21 -0.60
C LEU A 217 5.62 -3.24 -1.13
N HIS A 218 6.12 -4.42 -1.47
CA HIS A 218 5.32 -5.64 -1.50
C HIS A 218 5.41 -6.28 -0.12
N PHE A 219 4.31 -6.17 0.63
CA PHE A 219 4.24 -6.46 2.04
C PHE A 219 3.59 -7.81 2.28
N LYS A 220 4.35 -8.71 2.90
CA LYS A 220 3.95 -10.07 3.23
C LYS A 220 4.68 -10.54 4.50
N ASP A 221 4.12 -11.55 5.16
CA ASP A 221 4.77 -12.27 6.25
C ASP A 221 4.81 -13.75 5.90
N LEU A 222 5.87 -14.46 6.28
CA LEU A 222 6.10 -15.83 5.82
C LEU A 222 6.10 -16.82 6.97
N ASN A 223 5.74 -18.07 6.68
CA ASN A 223 5.75 -19.14 7.68
C ASN A 223 7.18 -19.57 8.09
N GLU A 224 8.17 -19.43 7.20
CA GLU A 224 9.53 -19.95 7.39
C GLU A 224 10.61 -19.06 6.74
N ARG A 225 11.85 -19.11 7.26
CA ARG A 225 13.01 -18.38 6.71
C ARG A 225 13.84 -19.27 5.78
N ASN A 226 14.54 -18.64 4.84
CA ASN A 226 15.51 -19.31 3.95
C ASN A 226 14.91 -20.51 3.17
N ASN A 227 13.64 -20.39 2.81
CA ASN A 227 12.92 -21.40 2.05
C ASN A 227 12.14 -20.72 0.92
N LYS A 228 12.51 -20.99 -0.34
CA LYS A 228 11.84 -20.39 -1.52
C LYS A 228 10.36 -20.79 -1.65
N LYS A 229 9.96 -21.89 -0.99
CA LYS A 229 8.57 -22.38 -0.95
C LYS A 229 7.79 -21.86 0.26
N ALA A 230 8.40 -21.05 1.13
CA ALA A 230 7.71 -20.42 2.24
C ALA A 230 6.52 -19.62 1.71
N HIS A 231 5.35 -19.90 2.26
CA HIS A 231 4.10 -19.29 1.86
C HIS A 231 3.71 -18.18 2.84
N ASP A 232 2.80 -17.33 2.37
CA ASP A 232 2.36 -16.19 3.12
C ASP A 232 1.44 -16.61 4.27
N VAL A 233 1.54 -15.90 5.39
CA VAL A 233 0.73 -16.05 6.60
C VAL A 233 0.23 -14.69 7.06
N HIS A 234 -0.71 -14.68 8.00
CA HIS A 234 -1.23 -13.43 8.56
C HIS A 234 -0.08 -12.56 9.10
N TRP A 235 -0.12 -11.26 8.79
CA TRP A 235 0.98 -10.39 9.18
C TRP A 235 1.14 -10.32 10.71
N GLY A 236 2.35 -10.55 11.19
CA GLY A 236 2.69 -10.60 12.60
C GLY A 236 2.69 -12.01 13.20
N THR A 237 2.28 -13.04 12.44
CA THR A 237 2.35 -14.45 12.90
C THR A 237 3.51 -15.21 12.27
N GLY A 238 4.23 -14.60 11.33
CA GLY A 238 5.32 -15.22 10.60
C GLY A 238 6.70 -14.79 11.10
N VAL A 239 7.69 -15.02 10.24
CA VAL A 239 9.12 -14.86 10.55
C VAL A 239 9.74 -13.57 10.01
N ASN A 240 8.96 -12.69 9.37
CA ASN A 240 9.48 -11.47 8.74
C ASN A 240 9.75 -10.34 9.74
N ASN A 241 9.41 -10.52 11.03
CA ASN A 241 9.50 -9.48 12.06
C ASN A 241 8.78 -8.19 11.64
N ILE A 242 7.48 -8.30 11.37
CA ILE A 242 6.63 -7.18 10.95
C ILE A 242 6.73 -5.96 11.89
N PRO A 243 6.69 -6.10 13.24
CA PRO A 243 6.88 -4.95 14.12
C PRO A 243 8.19 -4.19 13.88
N GLY A 244 9.30 -4.91 13.70
CA GLY A 244 10.61 -4.31 13.42
C GLY A 244 10.68 -3.66 12.04
N VAL A 245 10.07 -4.26 11.03
CA VAL A 245 9.92 -3.67 9.68
C VAL A 245 9.18 -2.34 9.74
N LEU A 246 8.03 -2.28 10.44
CA LEU A 246 7.26 -1.05 10.55
C LEU A 246 8.00 0.03 11.35
N ALA A 247 8.73 -0.35 12.41
CA ALA A 247 9.57 0.57 13.16
C ALA A 247 10.68 1.18 12.29
N GLU A 248 11.32 0.38 11.44
CA GLU A 248 12.36 0.84 10.52
C GLU A 248 11.80 1.77 9.44
N LEU A 249 10.66 1.43 8.82
CA LEU A 249 9.97 2.32 7.87
C LEU A 249 9.61 3.66 8.52
N LYS A 250 9.14 3.64 9.77
CA LYS A 250 8.84 4.86 10.54
C LYS A 250 10.12 5.67 10.79
N ARG A 251 11.22 5.02 11.20
CA ARG A 251 12.53 5.67 11.44
C ARG A 251 13.01 6.41 10.21
N GLN A 252 12.90 5.80 9.03
CA GLN A 252 13.31 6.42 7.77
C GLN A 252 12.35 7.52 7.28
N GLY A 253 11.19 7.70 7.93
CA GLY A 253 10.15 8.60 7.46
C GLY A 253 9.60 8.18 6.09
N PHE A 254 9.53 6.87 5.81
CA PHE A 254 9.00 6.34 4.55
C PHE A 254 7.58 6.86 4.31
N LYS A 255 7.31 7.26 3.07
CA LYS A 255 6.00 7.67 2.58
C LYS A 255 5.73 7.03 1.23
N GLY A 256 4.61 6.35 1.10
CA GLY A 256 4.23 5.64 -0.11
C GLY A 256 3.36 4.44 0.18
N MET A 257 3.12 3.67 -0.87
CA MET A 257 2.27 2.50 -0.81
C MET A 257 2.95 1.30 -0.14
N ILE A 258 2.20 0.71 0.80
CA ILE A 258 2.45 -0.60 1.38
C ILE A 258 1.38 -1.52 0.80
N SER A 259 1.80 -2.36 -0.14
CA SER A 259 0.91 -3.15 -0.98
C SER A 259 0.88 -4.58 -0.45
N ALA A 260 -0.29 -5.02 0.03
CA ALA A 260 -0.51 -6.41 0.35
C ALA A 260 -0.32 -7.26 -0.92
N GLU A 261 0.70 -8.10 -0.95
CA GLU A 261 0.85 -9.15 -1.95
C GLU A 261 0.78 -10.48 -1.20
N TYR A 262 -0.43 -11.05 -1.13
CA TYR A 262 -0.70 -12.26 -0.35
C TYR A 262 -0.80 -13.46 -1.28
N GLU A 263 0.29 -14.20 -1.39
CA GLU A 263 0.52 -15.25 -2.38
C GLU A 263 0.11 -16.66 -1.90
N TYR A 264 -0.98 -16.73 -1.14
CA TYR A 264 -1.51 -17.97 -0.59
C TYR A 264 -3.04 -17.95 -0.56
N ASN A 265 -3.67 -19.14 -0.55
CA ASN A 265 -5.13 -19.28 -0.51
C ASN A 265 -5.86 -18.46 -1.61
N TRP A 266 -5.36 -18.54 -2.85
CA TRP A 266 -5.71 -17.65 -3.97
C TRP A 266 -7.21 -17.44 -4.24
N ASP A 267 -8.02 -18.47 -4.05
CA ASP A 267 -9.47 -18.40 -4.33
C ASP A 267 -10.28 -17.82 -3.16
N ASN A 268 -9.69 -17.76 -1.97
CA ASN A 268 -10.37 -17.30 -0.75
C ASN A 268 -9.43 -16.56 0.21
N SER A 269 -8.55 -15.70 -0.31
CA SER A 269 -7.56 -14.95 0.49
C SER A 269 -8.13 -13.71 1.19
N VAL A 270 -9.40 -13.32 0.93
CA VAL A 270 -10.03 -12.15 1.57
C VAL A 270 -10.01 -12.21 3.11
N PRO A 271 -10.37 -13.32 3.77
CA PRO A 271 -10.26 -13.41 5.23
C PRO A 271 -8.82 -13.23 5.73
N ASP A 272 -7.85 -13.80 5.01
CA ASP A 272 -6.43 -13.75 5.39
C ASP A 272 -5.84 -12.34 5.27
N VAL A 273 -6.14 -11.65 4.16
CA VAL A 273 -5.76 -10.26 3.94
C VAL A 273 -6.45 -9.36 4.97
N THR A 274 -7.73 -9.60 5.27
CA THR A 274 -8.48 -8.83 6.28
C THR A 274 -7.82 -8.96 7.65
N GLN A 275 -7.50 -10.19 8.09
CA GLN A 275 -6.82 -10.41 9.37
C GLN A 275 -5.44 -9.73 9.41
N SER A 276 -4.70 -9.81 8.30
CA SER A 276 -3.39 -9.15 8.16
C SER A 276 -3.49 -7.63 8.30
N VAL A 277 -4.50 -7.00 7.68
CA VAL A 277 -4.77 -5.57 7.79
C VAL A 277 -5.15 -5.16 9.22
N ILE A 278 -5.94 -5.98 9.92
CA ILE A 278 -6.28 -5.76 11.33
C ILE A 278 -5.00 -5.75 12.17
N ASN A 279 -4.18 -6.79 12.07
CA ASN A 279 -2.93 -6.92 12.81
C ASN A 279 -1.99 -5.74 12.51
N PHE A 280 -1.84 -5.37 11.23
CA PHE A 280 -1.05 -4.21 10.83
C PHE A 280 -1.50 -2.94 11.51
N ARG A 281 -2.79 -2.63 11.48
CA ARG A 281 -3.31 -1.40 12.08
C ARG A 281 -3.16 -1.39 13.60
N GLU A 282 -3.25 -2.54 14.26
CA GLU A 282 -2.93 -2.68 15.68
C GLU A 282 -1.46 -2.38 15.96
N MET A 283 -0.53 -2.97 15.20
CA MET A 283 0.90 -2.68 15.30
C MET A 283 1.22 -1.21 15.00
N VAL A 284 0.55 -0.59 14.03
CA VAL A 284 0.75 0.84 13.73
C VAL A 284 0.25 1.73 14.87
N ARG A 285 -0.81 1.35 15.58
CA ARG A 285 -1.27 2.09 16.77
C ARG A 285 -0.26 2.03 17.91
N SER A 286 0.44 0.89 18.08
CA SER A 286 1.47 0.75 19.12
C SER A 286 2.81 1.42 18.77
N LEU A 287 3.04 1.75 17.50
CA LEU A 287 4.22 2.53 17.08
C LEU A 287 4.14 4.01 17.45
N ARG A 288 2.98 4.53 17.87
CA ARG A 288 2.76 5.97 18.07
C ARG A 288 3.39 6.53 19.33
#